data_AF-A0AAW8CHG2-F1
#
_entry.id   AF-A0AAW8CHG2-F1
#
_cell.length_a   1.000
_cell.length_b   1.000
_cell.length_c   1.000
_cell.angle_alpha   90.00
_cell.angle_beta   90.00
_cell.angle_gamma   90.00
#
_symmetry.space_group_name_H-M   'P 1'
#
loop_
_entity.id
_entity.type
_entity.pdbx_description
1 polymer ?
#
loop_
_entity_poly.entity_id
_entity_poly.type
_entity_poly.pdbx_seq_one_letter_code
_entity_poly.pdbx_strand_id
1 'polypeptide(L)'
;MKKRTQALLIFVFTLSQIYCAMGKLDNVHSSALLSFFEEALGMSIFTVIAYIPIAYLLGKIQSQNLKMLARFSFFTVIWFYLDYCIFEYQVAMWSTFTFYEMLYQTLSYSWLAILILASVLTYIFKRMEK
;
A
#
# COMPACT_ATOMS: atom_id res chain seq x y z
N MET A 1 -4.80 18.80 14.33
CA MET A 1 -5.72 18.21 13.34
C MET A 1 -5.02 17.55 12.15
N LYS A 2 -4.04 18.19 11.48
CA LYS A 2 -3.39 17.66 10.25
C LYS A 2 -2.87 16.20 10.35
N LYS A 3 -2.22 15.80 11.46
CA LYS A 3 -1.65 14.43 11.60
C LYS A 3 -2.70 13.30 11.68
N ARG A 4 -3.81 13.53 12.39
CA ARG A 4 -4.90 12.54 12.51
C ARG A 4 -5.58 12.31 11.17
N THR A 5 -5.81 13.40 10.43
CA THR A 5 -6.36 13.33 9.06
C THR A 5 -5.41 12.61 8.11
N GLN A 6 -4.10 12.86 8.18
CA GLN A 6 -3.10 12.13 7.39
C GLN A 6 -3.12 10.63 7.68
N ALA A 7 -3.16 10.23 8.96
CA ALA A 7 -3.26 8.82 9.34
C ALA A 7 -4.53 8.16 8.79
N LEU A 8 -5.68 8.83 8.91
CA LEU A 8 -6.94 8.31 8.39
C LEU A 8 -6.94 8.20 6.86
N LEU A 9 -6.37 9.19 6.16
CA LEU A 9 -6.21 9.13 4.71
C LEU A 9 -5.31 7.96 4.28
N ILE A 10 -4.17 7.77 4.94
CA ILE A 10 -3.28 6.63 4.64
C ILE A 10 -4.02 5.32 4.87
N PHE A 11 -4.70 5.18 6.00
CA PHE A 11 -5.47 3.99 6.32
C PHE A 11 -6.51 3.67 5.25
N VAL A 12 -7.37 4.64 4.90
CA VAL A 12 -8.44 4.44 3.91
C VAL A 12 -7.88 4.19 2.51
N PHE A 13 -6.80 4.88 2.12
CA PHE A 13 -6.19 4.69 0.81
C PHE A 13 -5.48 3.35 0.70
N THR A 14 -4.73 2.91 1.72
CA THR A 14 -4.11 1.58 1.71
C THR A 14 -5.19 0.50 1.64
N LEU A 15 -6.26 0.61 2.43
CA LEU A 15 -7.36 -0.34 2.39
C LEU A 15 -8.01 -0.38 1.00
N SER A 16 -8.33 0.78 0.45
CA SER A 16 -8.89 0.88 -0.91
C SER A 16 -7.95 0.32 -1.97
N GLN A 17 -6.65 0.54 -1.82
CA GLN A 17 -5.63 0.05 -2.74
C GLN A 17 -5.55 -1.48 -2.72
N ILE A 18 -5.47 -2.09 -1.55
CA ILE A 18 -5.46 -3.54 -1.38
C ILE A 18 -6.73 -4.16 -1.98
N TYR A 19 -7.91 -3.58 -1.74
CA TYR A 19 -9.16 -4.07 -2.32
C TYR A 19 -9.21 -3.93 -3.85
N CYS A 20 -8.70 -2.83 -4.39
CA CYS A 20 -8.66 -2.63 -5.85
C CYS A 20 -7.67 -3.57 -6.54
N ALA A 21 -6.51 -3.83 -5.92
CA ALA A 21 -5.45 -4.68 -6.48
C ALA A 21 -5.74 -6.17 -6.27
N MET A 22 -6.01 -6.56 -5.03
CA MET A 22 -6.03 -7.95 -4.57
C MET A 22 -7.41 -8.46 -4.15
N GLY A 23 -8.47 -7.64 -4.20
CA GLY A 23 -9.82 -8.04 -3.77
C GLY A 23 -10.41 -9.23 -4.53
N LYS A 24 -9.90 -9.56 -5.72
CA LYS A 24 -10.30 -10.77 -6.46
C LYS A 24 -9.85 -12.06 -5.77
N LEU A 25 -8.78 -12.00 -4.96
CA LEU A 25 -8.20 -13.14 -4.26
C LEU A 25 -9.05 -13.60 -3.07
N ASP A 26 -9.94 -12.75 -2.56
CA ASP A 26 -10.86 -13.07 -1.45
C ASP A 26 -11.71 -14.32 -1.74
N ASN A 27 -12.08 -14.53 -3.01
CA ASN A 27 -12.89 -15.68 -3.43
C ASN A 27 -12.07 -16.92 -3.79
N VAL A 28 -10.74 -16.83 -3.84
CA VAL A 28 -9.90 -17.86 -4.47
C VAL A 28 -9.53 -18.97 -3.48
N HIS A 29 -9.22 -18.69 -2.21
CA HIS A 29 -8.90 -19.73 -1.23
C HIS A 29 -9.22 -19.34 0.23
N SER A 30 -9.83 -20.26 0.98
CA SER A 30 -10.22 -20.08 2.40
C SER A 30 -9.23 -20.67 3.42
N SER A 31 -8.01 -21.04 2.99
CA SER A 31 -7.01 -21.73 3.83
C SER A 31 -6.04 -20.79 4.56
N ALA A 32 -6.14 -19.48 4.31
CA ALA A 32 -5.44 -18.45 5.06
C ALA A 32 -5.85 -18.47 6.55
N LEU A 33 -4.89 -18.26 7.46
CA LEU A 33 -5.16 -18.19 8.91
C LEU A 33 -6.08 -17.01 9.26
N LEU A 34 -5.98 -15.94 8.48
CA LEU A 34 -6.76 -14.71 8.60
C LEU A 34 -7.64 -14.56 7.37
N SER A 35 -8.80 -13.92 7.56
CA SER A 35 -9.61 -13.49 6.42
C SER A 35 -8.90 -12.39 5.63
N PHE A 36 -9.18 -12.29 4.33
CA PHE A 36 -8.64 -11.22 3.47
C PHE A 36 -8.90 -9.82 4.06
N PHE A 37 -10.09 -9.62 4.64
CA PHE A 37 -10.43 -8.36 5.31
C PHE A 37 -9.55 -8.06 6.53
N GLU A 38 -9.28 -9.05 7.38
CA GLU A 38 -8.42 -8.89 8.55
C GLU A 38 -6.97 -8.59 8.14
N GLU A 39 -6.46 -9.24 7.09
CA GLU A 39 -5.15 -8.93 6.51
C GLU A 39 -5.09 -7.51 5.95
N ALA A 40 -6.07 -7.13 5.12
CA ALA A 40 -6.14 -5.78 4.55
C ALA A 40 -6.21 -4.70 5.64
N LEU A 41 -6.96 -4.95 6.72
CA LEU A 41 -6.99 -4.06 7.89
C LEU A 41 -5.63 -3.99 8.59
N GLY A 42 -5.02 -5.14 8.88
CA GLY A 42 -3.71 -5.22 9.53
C GLY A 42 -2.62 -4.49 8.75
N MET A 43 -2.58 -4.70 7.43
CA MET A 43 -1.65 -4.02 6.52
C MET A 43 -1.93 -2.52 6.42
N SER A 44 -3.20 -2.10 6.46
CA SER A 44 -3.56 -0.69 6.51
C SER A 44 -3.09 -0.01 7.80
N ILE A 45 -3.25 -0.66 8.96
CA ILE A 45 -2.71 -0.15 10.23
C ILE A 45 -1.17 -0.10 10.17
N PHE A 46 -0.54 -1.16 9.65
CA PHE A 46 0.91 -1.22 9.50
C PHE A 46 1.44 -0.06 8.65
N THR A 47 0.80 0.28 7.52
CA THR A 47 1.24 1.42 6.69
C THR A 47 1.20 2.75 7.42
N VAL A 48 0.19 2.98 8.26
CA VAL A 48 0.10 4.20 9.06
C VAL A 48 1.28 4.29 10.02
N ILE A 49 1.61 3.18 10.71
CA ILE A 49 2.74 3.09 11.64
C ILE A 49 4.07 3.27 10.89
N ALA A 50 4.25 2.56 9.78
CA ALA A 50 5.45 2.65 8.94
C ALA A 50 5.67 4.05 8.37
N TYR A 51 4.61 4.81 8.12
CA TYR A 51 4.71 6.18 7.63
C TYR A 51 5.18 7.18 8.70
N ILE A 52 5.10 6.88 10.01
CA ILE A 52 5.52 7.80 11.08
C ILE A 52 7.00 8.22 10.94
N PRO A 53 7.98 7.30 10.88
CA PRO A 53 9.39 7.68 10.71
C PRO A 53 9.63 8.37 9.36
N ILE A 54 8.92 7.96 8.31
CA ILE A 54 9.02 8.57 6.97
C ILE A 54 8.53 10.01 6.98
N ALA A 55 7.41 10.29 7.66
CA ALA A 55 6.89 11.64 7.81
C ALA A 55 7.89 12.57 8.53
N TYR A 56 8.61 12.05 9.53
CA TYR A 56 9.68 12.79 10.20
C TYR A 56 10.84 13.11 9.24
N LEU A 57 11.29 12.14 8.44
CA LEU A 57 12.34 12.36 7.44
C LEU A 57 11.91 13.37 6.36
N LEU A 58 10.68 13.23 5.86
CA LEU A 58 10.10 14.15 4.87
C LEU A 58 9.99 15.58 5.38
N GLY A 59 9.78 15.78 6.69
CA GLY A 59 9.74 17.09 7.32
C GLY A 59 11.07 17.86 7.22
N LYS A 60 12.20 17.16 7.05
CA LYS A 60 13.53 17.78 6.88
C LYS A 60 13.80 18.26 5.45
N ILE A 61 12.98 17.83 4.48
CA ILE A 61 13.16 18.17 3.08
C ILE A 61 12.53 19.54 2.80
N GLN A 62 13.36 20.51 2.42
CA GLN A 62 12.92 21.87 2.08
C GLN A 62 12.22 21.94 0.72
N SER A 63 12.71 21.18 -0.27
CA SER A 63 12.13 21.16 -1.62
C SER A 63 10.79 20.43 -1.65
N GLN A 64 9.73 21.15 -1.99
CA GLN A 64 8.38 20.58 -2.05
C GLN A 64 8.23 19.51 -3.14
N ASN A 65 8.93 19.67 -4.27
CA ASN A 65 8.92 18.67 -5.35
C ASN A 65 9.62 17.37 -4.91
N LEU A 66 10.74 17.50 -4.19
CA LEU A 66 11.51 16.36 -3.72
C LEU A 66 10.77 15.61 -2.60
N LYS A 67 10.06 16.34 -1.73
CA LYS A 67 9.15 15.76 -0.74
C LYS A 67 7.99 15.01 -1.39
N MET A 68 7.43 15.55 -2.48
CA MET A 68 6.35 14.91 -3.25
C MET A 68 6.83 13.60 -3.88
N LEU A 69 8.00 13.63 -4.54
CA LEU A 69 8.58 12.44 -5.15
C LEU A 69 8.88 11.35 -4.11
N ALA A 70 9.49 11.72 -2.98
CA ALA A 70 9.81 10.79 -1.91
C ALA A 70 8.55 10.14 -1.30
N ARG A 71 7.45 10.90 -1.12
CA ARG A 71 6.15 10.35 -0.69
C ARG A 71 5.58 9.36 -1.68
N PHE A 72 5.57 9.73 -2.96
CA PHE A 72 5.06 8.87 -4.02
C PHE A 72 5.85 7.56 -4.10
N SER A 73 7.18 7.64 -4.06
CA SER A 73 8.06 6.48 -4.02
C SER A 73 7.80 5.59 -2.81
N PHE A 74 7.63 6.19 -1.62
CA PHE A 74 7.29 5.43 -0.42
C PHE A 74 5.99 4.63 -0.58
N PHE A 75 4.90 5.28 -0.98
CA PHE A 75 3.61 4.60 -1.15
C PHE A 75 3.65 3.53 -2.24
N THR A 76 4.36 3.79 -3.34
CA THR A 76 4.52 2.82 -4.42
C THR A 76 5.23 1.55 -3.93
N VAL A 77 6.35 1.71 -3.20
CA VAL A 77 7.16 0.59 -2.71
C VAL A 77 6.43 -0.18 -1.61
N ILE A 78 5.85 0.52 -0.62
CA ILE A 78 5.19 -0.15 0.50
C ILE A 78 3.95 -0.90 0.05
N TRP A 79 3.12 -0.32 -0.83
CA TRP A 79 1.93 -1.00 -1.32
C TRP A 79 2.26 -2.18 -2.22
N PHE A 80 3.28 -2.07 -3.07
CA PHE A 80 3.74 -3.21 -3.84
C PHE A 80 4.22 -4.36 -2.95
N TYR A 81 4.95 -4.05 -1.88
CA TYR A 81 5.39 -5.05 -0.91
C TYR A 81 4.22 -5.70 -0.17
N LEU A 82 3.22 -4.93 0.25
CA LEU A 82 2.03 -5.46 0.91
C LEU A 82 1.22 -6.36 -0.02
N ASP A 83 0.98 -5.92 -1.24
CA ASP A 83 0.30 -6.71 -2.27
C ASP A 83 1.03 -8.02 -2.56
N TYR A 84 2.37 -7.98 -2.62
CA TYR A 84 3.19 -9.18 -2.75
C TYR A 84 2.98 -10.13 -1.57
N CYS A 85 2.99 -9.62 -0.33
CA CYS A 85 2.74 -10.45 0.85
C CYS A 85 1.33 -11.06 0.87
N ILE A 86 0.31 -10.31 0.44
CA ILE A 86 -1.06 -10.82 0.31
C ILE A 86 -1.10 -11.93 -0.74
N PHE A 87 -0.51 -11.70 -1.92
CA PHE A 87 -0.47 -12.70 -2.98
C PHE A 87 0.28 -13.97 -2.54
N GLU A 88 1.42 -13.80 -1.87
CA GLU A 88 2.21 -14.90 -1.33
C GLU A 88 1.39 -15.73 -0.34
N TYR A 89 0.70 -15.07 0.58
CA TYR A 89 -0.04 -15.73 1.64
C TYR A 89 -1.34 -16.39 1.17
N GLN A 90 -2.11 -15.70 0.32
CA GLN A 90 -3.41 -16.16 -0.16
C GLN A 90 -3.29 -17.20 -1.28
N VAL A 91 -2.24 -17.12 -2.11
CA VAL A 91 -2.11 -17.93 -3.33
C VAL A 91 -0.83 -18.75 -3.34
N ALA A 92 0.33 -18.11 -3.15
CA ALA A 92 1.61 -18.77 -3.45
C ALA A 92 2.03 -19.81 -2.41
N MET A 93 1.67 -19.65 -1.13
CA MET A 93 1.95 -20.64 -0.08
C MET A 93 1.30 -22.01 -0.36
N TRP A 94 0.30 -22.06 -1.22
CA TRP A 94 -0.46 -23.25 -1.56
C TRP A 94 -0.17 -23.78 -2.96
N SER A 95 0.83 -23.21 -3.66
CA SER A 95 1.18 -23.55 -5.04
C SER A 95 2.69 -23.46 -5.30
N THR A 96 3.15 -23.91 -6.47
CA THR A 96 4.57 -23.91 -6.87
C THR A 96 4.90 -22.67 -7.71
N PHE A 97 4.77 -21.48 -7.13
CA PHE A 97 5.22 -20.26 -7.81
C PHE A 97 6.71 -20.02 -7.57
N THR A 98 7.45 -19.69 -8.62
CA THR A 98 8.79 -19.13 -8.49
C THR A 98 8.73 -17.67 -8.07
N PHE A 99 9.82 -17.14 -7.49
CA PHE A 99 9.91 -15.73 -7.09
C PHE A 99 9.57 -14.75 -8.23
N TYR A 100 10.04 -15.04 -9.46
CA TYR A 100 9.77 -14.19 -10.62
C TYR A 100 8.30 -14.21 -11.03
N GLU A 101 7.63 -15.36 -10.95
CA GLU A 101 6.21 -15.48 -11.25
C GLU A 101 5.37 -14.75 -10.21
N MET A 102 5.72 -14.84 -8.92
CA MET A 102 5.04 -14.08 -7.87
C MET A 102 5.15 -12.57 -8.10
N LEU A 103 6.35 -12.08 -8.45
CA LEU A 103 6.54 -10.67 -8.77
C LEU A 103 5.73 -10.24 -10.00
N TYR A 104 5.75 -11.04 -11.06
CA TYR A 104 5.01 -10.75 -12.29
C TYR A 104 3.50 -10.71 -12.06
N GLN A 105 2.95 -11.70 -11.36
CA GLN A 105 1.54 -11.77 -11.03
C GLN A 105 1.15 -10.59 -10.15
N THR A 106 1.90 -10.32 -9.09
CA THR A 106 1.66 -9.17 -8.20
C THR A 106 1.61 -7.87 -9.00
N LEU A 107 2.63 -7.61 -9.83
CA LEU A 107 2.68 -6.43 -10.70
C LEU A 107 1.45 -6.33 -11.62
N SER A 108 1.03 -7.45 -12.22
CA SER A 108 -0.10 -7.47 -13.15
C SER A 108 -1.42 -7.09 -12.49
N TYR A 109 -1.61 -7.43 -11.20
CA TYR A 109 -2.80 -7.09 -10.43
C TYR A 109 -2.74 -5.68 -9.84
N SER A 110 -1.58 -5.26 -9.32
CA SER A 110 -1.50 -4.09 -8.46
C SER A 110 -1.04 -2.79 -9.12
N TRP A 111 -0.28 -2.87 -10.22
CA TRP A 111 0.43 -1.73 -10.80
C TRP A 111 -0.47 -0.51 -11.01
N LEU A 112 -1.62 -0.69 -11.67
CA LEU A 112 -2.53 0.43 -11.97
C LEU A 112 -3.15 1.02 -10.71
N ALA A 113 -3.60 0.17 -9.78
CA ALA A 113 -4.19 0.61 -8.52
C ALA A 113 -3.17 1.41 -7.69
N ILE A 114 -1.95 0.91 -7.57
CA ILE A 114 -0.85 1.57 -6.85
C ILE A 114 -0.58 2.94 -7.46
N LEU A 115 -0.36 3.03 -8.78
CA LEU A 115 0.00 4.30 -9.42
C LEU A 115 -1.09 5.35 -9.25
N ILE A 116 -2.35 4.99 -9.48
CA ILE A 116 -3.48 5.93 -9.40
C ILE A 116 -3.64 6.41 -7.96
N LEU A 117 -3.73 5.49 -6.99
CA LEU A 117 -3.99 5.86 -5.60
C LEU A 117 -2.80 6.56 -4.95
N ALA A 118 -1.56 6.21 -5.33
CA ALA A 118 -0.36 6.84 -4.78
C ALA A 118 -0.24 8.27 -5.31
N SER A 119 -0.59 8.49 -6.58
CA SER A 119 -0.65 9.83 -7.18
C SER A 119 -1.70 10.71 -6.48
N VAL A 120 -2.91 10.18 -6.29
CA VAL A 120 -4.02 10.90 -5.63
C VAL A 120 -3.67 11.24 -4.19
N LEU A 121 -3.20 10.27 -3.39
CA LEU A 121 -2.85 10.49 -1.99
C LEU A 121 -1.72 11.51 -1.85
N THR A 122 -0.68 11.39 -2.68
CA THR A 122 0.45 12.32 -2.68
C THR A 122 0.01 13.74 -3.05
N TYR A 123 -0.90 13.87 -4.02
CA TYR A 123 -1.46 15.17 -4.40
C TYR A 123 -2.29 15.81 -3.27
N ILE A 124 -3.14 15.02 -2.59
CA ILE A 124 -3.90 15.48 -1.42
C ILE A 124 -2.94 15.97 -0.33
N PHE A 125 -1.87 15.23 -0.07
CA PHE A 125 -0.86 15.60 0.93
C PHE A 125 -0.15 16.91 0.58
N LYS A 126 0.19 17.13 -0.70
CA LYS A 126 0.73 18.41 -1.19
C LYS A 126 -0.25 19.56 -0.96
N ARG A 127 -1.55 19.33 -1.16
CA ARG A 127 -2.58 20.36 -0.97
C ARG A 127 -2.82 20.71 0.49
N MET A 128 -2.68 19.75 1.41
CA MET A 128 -2.82 20.00 2.86
C MET A 128 -1.62 20.74 3.50
N GLU A 129 -0.47 20.76 2.81
CA GLU A 129 0.74 21.46 3.27
C GLU A 129 0.80 22.92 2.84
N LYS A 130 0.03 23.31 1.81
CA LYS A 130 -0.26 24.72 1.51
C LYS A 130 -1.19 25.30 2.58
#